data_AF-A0A3M6BG78-F1
#
_entry.id   AF-A0A3M6BG78-F1
#
_cell.length_a   1.000
_cell.length_b   1.000
_cell.length_c   1.000
_cell.angle_alpha   90.00
_cell.angle_beta   90.00
_cell.angle_gamma   90.00
#
_symmetry.space_group_name_H-M   'P 1'
#
loop_
_entity.id
_entity.type
_entity.pdbx_description
1 polymer ?
#
loop_
_entity_poly.entity_id
_entity_poly.type
_entity_poly.pdbx_seq_one_letter_code
_entity_poly.pdbx_strand_id
1 'polypeptide(L)'
;MCLSGRAMLVDPGTRLTDFIGHYRKRNSPMKALLCKAFGPASTLVLEDVPSPEIKKNEILLDVHAAGVNFPDTLIIEGKYQFKPPFPFSPGGEAAGVIAAVGENVSHLKPGDRVMALTGWGSFAEQVAVPHYNVLPIPESMDFTTAAAFSMTYGTSMHALKQRANLQPGETLLVLGASGGVGLAAVEIGKALGARVIAAASSSEKLEVARNAGADELINYSETSLKDEVKRLTQGNGADVIYDPVGGDLFDQAIRTIAWNGRLLVVGFASGRIPELPINLALLKETL
;
A
#
# COMPACT_ATOMS: atom_id res chain seq x y z
N MET A 1 34.71 -9.54 56.99
CA MET A 1 34.52 -10.88 57.56
C MET A 1 33.44 -11.59 56.74
N CYS A 2 33.82 -12.70 56.08
CA CYS A 2 33.05 -13.76 55.38
C CYS A 2 31.82 -13.38 54.52
N LEU A 3 31.83 -13.51 53.18
CA LEU A 3 31.86 -14.70 52.30
C LEU A 3 30.73 -15.74 52.53
N SER A 4 29.75 -15.73 51.62
CA SER A 4 29.18 -16.91 50.92
C SER A 4 28.22 -16.37 49.83
N GLY A 5 28.34 -16.57 48.52
CA GLY A 5 28.95 -17.67 47.79
C GLY A 5 27.86 -18.66 47.35
N ARG A 6 27.11 -18.35 46.28
CA ARG A 6 26.42 -19.37 45.47
C ARG A 6 26.46 -18.97 44.00
N ALA A 7 27.43 -19.59 43.32
CA ALA A 7 27.52 -19.66 41.88
C ALA A 7 26.35 -20.50 41.33
N MET A 8 25.72 -20.04 40.26
CA MET A 8 24.89 -20.89 39.42
C MET A 8 25.83 -21.79 38.61
N LEU A 9 25.63 -23.10 38.76
CA LEU A 9 26.34 -24.13 38.01
C LEU A 9 26.01 -23.98 36.52
N VAL A 10 27.02 -23.62 35.72
CA VAL A 10 26.98 -23.76 34.27
C VAL A 10 27.31 -25.23 33.98
N ASP A 11 26.40 -25.91 33.30
CA ASP A 11 26.55 -27.31 32.87
C ASP A 11 27.78 -27.42 31.94
N PRO A 12 28.74 -28.36 32.15
CA PRO A 12 29.98 -28.42 31.37
C PRO A 12 29.80 -28.83 29.90
N GLY A 13 28.56 -29.01 29.43
CA GLY A 13 28.23 -29.42 28.07
C GLY A 13 27.80 -28.29 27.13
N THR A 14 27.52 -27.08 27.62
CA THR A 14 26.98 -26.01 26.78
C THR A 14 28.09 -25.35 25.96
N ARG A 15 28.10 -25.59 24.65
CA ARG A 15 29.07 -24.96 23.74
C ARG A 15 28.60 -23.55 23.43
N LEU A 16 29.54 -22.62 23.26
CA LEU A 16 29.29 -21.24 22.81
C LEU A 16 28.48 -21.14 21.50
N THR A 17 28.33 -22.25 20.76
CA THR A 17 27.53 -22.36 19.54
C THR A 17 26.02 -22.35 19.79
N ASP A 18 25.55 -22.60 21.02
CA ASP A 18 24.12 -22.69 21.33
C ASP A 18 23.45 -21.30 21.43
N PHE A 19 24.22 -20.21 21.32
CA PHE A 19 23.75 -18.82 21.25
C PHE A 19 23.77 -18.22 19.84
N ILE A 20 24.14 -18.99 18.81
CA ILE A 20 24.00 -18.55 17.42
C ILE A 20 22.54 -18.79 17.04
N GLY A 21 21.82 -17.69 16.79
CA GLY A 21 20.40 -17.67 16.47
C GLY A 21 19.99 -18.73 15.46
N HIS A 22 18.73 -19.16 15.55
CA HIS A 22 18.08 -20.11 14.64
C HIS A 22 18.25 -19.69 13.17
N TYR A 23 19.40 -20.01 12.57
CA TYR A 23 19.63 -19.93 11.14
C TYR A 23 18.84 -21.10 10.56
N ARG A 24 17.59 -20.85 10.15
CA ARG A 24 16.81 -21.78 9.33
C ARG A 24 17.73 -22.20 8.16
N LYS A 25 17.97 -23.50 8.01
CA LYS A 25 18.79 -24.02 6.90
C LYS A 25 18.22 -23.47 5.59
N ARG A 26 19.09 -23.02 4.69
CA ARG A 26 18.77 -22.44 3.37
C ARG A 26 17.80 -23.27 2.48
N ASN A 27 17.52 -24.52 2.86
CA ASN A 27 16.65 -25.47 2.15
C ASN A 27 15.47 -25.98 2.99
N SER A 28 15.13 -25.33 4.11
CA SER A 28 13.89 -25.68 4.83
C SER A 28 12.68 -25.21 4.03
N PRO A 29 11.65 -26.05 3.86
CA PRO A 29 10.42 -25.62 3.21
C PRO A 29 9.80 -24.45 3.98
N MET A 30 9.26 -23.49 3.23
CA MET A 30 8.50 -22.35 3.71
C MET A 30 7.06 -22.47 3.20
N LYS A 31 6.10 -21.93 3.95
CA LYS A 31 4.72 -21.87 3.48
C LYS A 31 4.51 -20.70 2.52
N ALA A 32 3.79 -20.94 1.43
CA ALA A 32 3.37 -19.92 0.49
C ALA A 32 1.94 -20.19 0.00
N LEU A 33 1.16 -19.12 -0.13
CA LEU A 33 -0.13 -19.16 -0.80
C LEU A 33 0.10 -19.04 -2.31
N LEU A 34 -0.28 -20.06 -3.08
CA LEU A 34 0.05 -20.20 -4.50
C LEU A 34 -1.17 -20.05 -5.40
N CYS A 35 -1.00 -19.24 -6.44
CA CYS A 35 -1.83 -19.20 -7.61
C CYS A 35 -1.28 -20.20 -8.64
N LYS A 36 -2.07 -21.21 -9.01
CA LYS A 36 -1.69 -22.26 -9.99
C LYS A 36 -2.36 -22.11 -11.35
N ALA A 37 -3.45 -21.35 -11.39
CA ALA A 37 -4.18 -20.97 -12.59
C ALA A 37 -4.96 -19.69 -12.29
N PHE A 38 -5.27 -18.89 -13.30
CA PHE A 38 -6.09 -17.69 -13.12
C PHE A 38 -7.49 -18.07 -12.61
N GLY A 39 -8.01 -17.28 -11.68
CA GLY A 39 -9.33 -17.53 -11.08
C GLY A 39 -9.60 -16.59 -9.91
N PRO A 40 -10.70 -16.77 -9.16
CA PRO A 40 -10.94 -16.02 -7.94
C PRO A 40 -9.92 -16.40 -6.85
N ALA A 41 -9.64 -15.50 -5.91
CA ALA A 41 -8.70 -15.74 -4.81
C ALA A 41 -9.01 -16.98 -3.95
N SER A 42 -10.24 -17.48 -3.99
CA SER A 42 -10.63 -18.73 -3.31
C SER A 42 -10.01 -19.99 -3.91
N THR A 43 -9.39 -19.93 -5.10
CA THR A 43 -8.67 -21.06 -5.72
C THR A 43 -7.22 -21.16 -5.29
N LEU A 44 -6.71 -20.20 -4.50
CA LEU A 44 -5.35 -20.22 -4.01
C LEU A 44 -5.14 -21.38 -3.03
N VAL A 45 -3.96 -22.00 -3.09
CA VAL A 45 -3.60 -23.16 -2.25
C VAL A 45 -2.39 -22.85 -1.39
N LEU A 46 -2.43 -23.24 -0.11
CA LEU A 46 -1.31 -23.10 0.80
C LEU A 46 -0.42 -24.34 0.70
N GLU A 47 0.84 -24.16 0.30
CA GLU A 47 1.79 -25.27 0.11
C GLU A 47 3.15 -24.95 0.72
N ASP A 48 3.90 -26.01 1.02
CA ASP A 48 5.32 -25.96 1.38
C ASP A 48 6.17 -25.88 0.09
N VAL A 49 6.97 -24.83 -0.03
CA VAL A 49 7.85 -24.56 -1.16
C VAL A 49 9.28 -24.24 -0.68
N PRO A 50 10.31 -24.37 -1.52
CA PRO A 50 11.65 -23.91 -1.15
C PRO A 50 11.68 -22.40 -0.85
N SER A 51 12.53 -22.00 0.09
CA SER A 51 12.90 -20.59 0.28
C SER A 51 13.49 -20.03 -1.01
N PRO A 52 13.18 -18.76 -1.38
CA PRO A 52 13.70 -18.18 -2.61
C PRO A 52 15.20 -17.88 -2.50
N GLU A 53 15.93 -18.16 -3.59
CA GLU A 53 17.31 -17.71 -3.73
C GLU A 53 17.35 -16.22 -4.11
N ILE A 54 18.22 -15.46 -3.44
CA ILE A 54 18.40 -14.03 -3.74
C ILE A 54 19.53 -13.80 -4.74
N LYS A 55 19.32 -12.85 -5.64
CA LYS A 55 20.36 -12.34 -6.54
C LYS A 55 21.26 -11.33 -5.83
N LYS A 56 22.35 -10.94 -6.50
CA LYS A 56 23.34 -9.98 -5.99
C LYS A 56 22.76 -8.62 -5.56
N ASN A 57 21.66 -8.17 -6.17
CA ASN A 57 21.00 -6.89 -5.88
C ASN A 57 19.67 -7.06 -5.11
N GLU A 58 19.45 -8.20 -4.47
CA GLU A 58 18.21 -8.49 -3.76
C GLU A 58 18.47 -8.71 -2.27
N ILE A 59 17.42 -8.60 -1.47
CA ILE A 59 17.37 -9.03 -0.08
C ILE A 59 16.45 -10.26 0.02
N LEU A 60 16.66 -11.07 1.05
CA LEU A 60 15.70 -12.07 1.50
C LEU A 60 14.98 -11.47 2.71
N LEU A 61 13.66 -11.32 2.61
CA LEU A 61 12.83 -10.81 3.69
C LEU A 61 12.09 -11.96 4.36
N ASP A 62 12.27 -12.12 5.68
CA ASP A 62 11.36 -12.90 6.51
C ASP A 62 10.08 -12.08 6.69
N VAL A 63 8.97 -12.54 6.13
CA VAL A 63 7.70 -11.81 6.13
C VAL A 63 7.01 -11.98 7.48
N HIS A 64 6.77 -10.86 8.17
CA HIS A 64 5.98 -10.83 9.41
C HIS A 64 4.52 -10.48 9.13
N ALA A 65 4.29 -9.57 8.17
CA ALA A 65 2.96 -9.17 7.72
C ALA A 65 3.00 -8.82 6.23
N ALA A 66 1.90 -9.07 5.52
CA ALA A 66 1.71 -8.71 4.12
C ALA A 66 0.42 -7.90 3.95
N GLY A 67 0.49 -6.83 3.16
CA GLY A 67 -0.67 -6.02 2.81
C GLY A 67 -1.48 -6.67 1.70
N VAL A 68 -2.81 -6.59 1.80
CA VAL A 68 -3.73 -7.07 0.76
C VAL A 68 -4.27 -5.88 0.01
N ASN A 69 -4.03 -5.84 -1.30
CA ASN A 69 -4.38 -4.72 -2.16
C ASN A 69 -5.25 -5.17 -3.34
N PHE A 70 -6.00 -4.23 -3.92
CA PHE A 70 -6.85 -4.51 -5.08
C PHE A 70 -6.09 -5.10 -6.30
N PRO A 71 -4.86 -4.65 -6.64
CA PRO A 71 -4.07 -5.26 -7.70
C PRO A 71 -3.76 -6.75 -7.48
N ASP A 72 -3.66 -7.23 -6.23
CA ASP A 72 -3.42 -8.64 -5.96
C ASP A 72 -4.52 -9.52 -6.57
N THR A 73 -5.79 -9.12 -6.38
CA THR A 73 -6.95 -9.79 -6.98
C THR A 73 -6.88 -9.78 -8.51
N LEU A 74 -6.50 -8.64 -9.11
CA LEU A 74 -6.37 -8.54 -10.57
C LEU A 74 -5.27 -9.44 -11.13
N ILE A 75 -4.15 -9.59 -10.39
CA ILE A 75 -3.05 -10.48 -10.76
C ILE A 75 -3.51 -11.95 -10.67
N ILE A 76 -4.19 -12.33 -9.59
CA ILE A 76 -4.74 -13.68 -9.39
C ILE A 76 -5.76 -14.03 -10.50
N GLU A 77 -6.56 -13.07 -10.94
CA GLU A 77 -7.55 -13.24 -12.00
C GLU A 77 -6.98 -13.10 -13.43
N GLY A 78 -5.69 -12.75 -13.58
CA GLY A 78 -5.05 -12.56 -14.88
C GLY A 78 -5.53 -11.32 -15.65
N LYS A 79 -6.16 -10.37 -14.95
CA LYS A 79 -6.71 -9.11 -15.46
C LYS A 79 -5.75 -7.93 -15.35
N TYR A 80 -4.62 -8.11 -14.68
CA TYR A 80 -3.59 -7.07 -14.53
C TYR A 80 -2.64 -7.00 -15.73
N GLN A 81 -1.94 -5.87 -15.86
CA GLN A 81 -0.99 -5.63 -16.96
C GLN A 81 0.22 -6.58 -16.90
N PHE A 82 0.67 -6.88 -15.69
CA PHE A 82 1.74 -7.85 -15.43
C PHE A 82 1.15 -9.20 -15.02
N LYS A 83 1.75 -10.29 -15.52
CA LYS A 83 1.32 -11.68 -15.26
C LYS A 83 2.51 -12.52 -14.82
N PRO A 84 2.67 -12.80 -13.51
CA PRO A 84 3.73 -13.67 -13.04
C PRO A 84 3.57 -15.10 -13.60
N PRO A 85 4.68 -15.83 -13.83
CA PRO A 85 4.62 -17.21 -14.30
C PRO A 85 4.06 -18.13 -13.20
N PHE A 86 3.25 -19.13 -13.59
CA PHE A 86 2.72 -20.12 -12.65
C PHE A 86 3.77 -21.18 -12.24
N PRO A 87 3.64 -21.75 -11.02
CA PRO A 87 2.87 -21.20 -9.90
C PRO A 87 3.57 -19.96 -9.34
N PHE A 88 2.79 -18.97 -8.88
CA PHE A 88 3.33 -17.81 -8.18
C PHE A 88 2.59 -17.57 -6.87
N SER A 89 3.24 -16.91 -5.91
CA SER A 89 2.55 -16.38 -4.74
C SER A 89 2.10 -14.93 -4.99
N PRO A 90 0.84 -14.55 -4.69
CA PRO A 90 0.39 -13.15 -4.77
C PRO A 90 0.97 -12.27 -3.65
N GLY A 91 0.57 -11.00 -3.57
CA GLY A 91 0.96 -10.08 -2.50
C GLY A 91 2.04 -9.10 -2.95
N GLY A 92 1.65 -7.85 -3.19
CA GLY A 92 2.51 -6.81 -3.74
C GLY A 92 3.29 -5.98 -2.71
N GLU A 93 3.05 -6.15 -1.41
CA GLU A 93 3.79 -5.49 -0.35
C GLU A 93 3.92 -6.35 0.91
N ALA A 94 4.96 -6.09 1.70
CA ALA A 94 5.22 -6.80 2.96
C ALA A 94 5.99 -5.95 3.96
N ALA A 95 5.99 -6.37 5.22
CA ALA A 95 6.89 -5.90 6.26
C ALA A 95 7.48 -7.06 7.04
N GLY A 96 8.73 -6.92 7.45
CA GLY A 96 9.45 -7.98 8.13
C GLY A 96 10.89 -7.66 8.44
N VAL A 97 11.69 -8.71 8.60
CA VAL A 97 13.10 -8.61 8.97
C VAL A 97 13.97 -9.17 7.86
N ILE A 98 15.04 -8.45 7.51
CA ILE A 98 15.99 -8.93 6.50
C ILE A 98 16.70 -10.18 7.03
N ALA A 99 16.56 -11.30 6.32
CA ALA A 99 17.25 -12.55 6.62
C ALA A 99 18.63 -12.63 5.97
N ALA A 100 18.75 -12.11 4.73
CA ALA A 100 19.99 -12.10 3.97
C ALA A 100 20.01 -10.94 2.97
N VAL A 101 21.21 -10.54 2.55
CA VAL A 101 21.41 -9.51 1.51
C VAL A 101 22.36 -10.04 0.43
N GLY A 102 22.13 -9.62 -0.81
CA GLY A 102 22.99 -9.93 -1.94
C GLY A 102 24.32 -9.17 -1.89
N GLU A 103 25.32 -9.67 -2.62
CA GLU A 103 26.70 -9.15 -2.61
C GLU A 103 26.83 -7.64 -2.89
N ASN A 104 25.91 -7.07 -3.67
CA ASN A 104 25.97 -5.66 -4.07
C ASN A 104 25.13 -4.74 -3.15
N VAL A 105 24.53 -5.28 -2.08
CA VAL A 105 23.67 -4.51 -1.17
C VAL A 105 24.49 -4.09 0.05
N SER A 106 24.82 -2.80 0.12
CA SER A 106 25.70 -2.24 1.18
C SER A 106 25.00 -1.39 2.24
N HIS A 107 23.79 -0.91 1.97
CA HIS A 107 23.03 0.02 2.82
C HIS A 107 21.96 -0.67 3.68
N LEU A 108 21.82 -2.00 3.55
CA LEU A 108 20.91 -2.85 4.30
C LEU A 108 21.69 -4.03 4.87
N LYS A 109 21.27 -4.57 6.01
CA LYS A 109 21.90 -5.74 6.63
C LYS A 109 20.85 -6.70 7.23
N PRO A 110 21.19 -7.99 7.41
CA PRO A 110 20.35 -8.90 8.16
C PRO A 110 20.00 -8.37 9.55
N GLY A 111 18.76 -8.59 9.97
CA GLY A 111 18.19 -8.06 11.22
C GLY A 111 17.51 -6.70 11.09
N ASP A 112 17.70 -5.97 9.98
CA ASP A 112 16.98 -4.70 9.77
C ASP A 112 15.47 -4.94 9.61
N ARG A 113 14.67 -4.08 10.26
CA ARG A 113 13.21 -4.04 10.13
C ARG A 113 12.83 -3.19 8.93
N VAL A 114 12.19 -3.79 7.93
CA VAL A 114 11.90 -3.13 6.66
C VAL A 114 10.50 -3.44 6.15
N MET A 115 9.94 -2.47 5.42
CA MET A 115 8.77 -2.65 4.56
C MET A 115 9.21 -2.65 3.10
N ALA A 116 8.48 -3.35 2.23
CA ALA A 116 8.92 -3.63 0.88
C ALA A 116 7.76 -3.62 -0.12
N LEU A 117 8.00 -3.04 -1.29
CA LEU A 117 7.16 -3.19 -2.49
C LEU A 117 7.67 -4.37 -3.32
N THR A 118 7.03 -5.52 -3.19
CA THR A 118 7.48 -6.78 -3.79
C THR A 118 6.95 -6.98 -5.20
N GLY A 119 5.86 -6.29 -5.57
CA GLY A 119 5.13 -6.47 -6.83
C GLY A 119 4.24 -7.71 -6.79
N TRP A 120 4.76 -8.86 -6.36
CA TRP A 120 4.04 -10.07 -5.97
C TRP A 120 4.94 -10.92 -5.06
N GLY A 121 4.41 -12.01 -4.49
CA GLY A 121 5.20 -13.00 -3.76
C GLY A 121 5.23 -12.84 -2.25
N SER A 122 4.63 -11.77 -1.69
CA SER A 122 4.65 -11.54 -0.25
C SER A 122 3.65 -12.38 0.56
N PHE A 123 2.72 -13.10 -0.09
CA PHE A 123 1.87 -14.08 0.59
C PHE A 123 2.59 -15.41 0.82
N ALA A 124 3.81 -15.31 1.35
CA ALA A 124 4.71 -16.40 1.71
C ALA A 124 5.50 -16.04 2.97
N GLU A 125 6.09 -17.02 3.65
CA GLU A 125 6.92 -16.75 4.84
C GLU A 125 8.21 -15.99 4.49
N GLN A 126 8.72 -16.11 3.26
CA GLN A 126 9.87 -15.35 2.77
C GLN A 126 9.68 -14.88 1.33
N VAL A 127 10.29 -13.75 1.00
CA VAL A 127 10.26 -13.18 -0.36
C VAL A 127 11.61 -12.54 -0.70
N ALA A 128 12.06 -12.75 -1.94
CA ALA A 128 13.23 -12.08 -2.48
C ALA A 128 12.80 -10.73 -3.09
N VAL A 129 13.47 -9.63 -2.71
CA VAL A 129 13.06 -8.28 -3.12
C VAL A 129 14.27 -7.49 -3.60
N PRO A 130 14.20 -6.78 -4.75
CA PRO A 130 15.25 -5.84 -5.14
C PRO A 130 15.49 -4.79 -4.04
N HIS A 131 16.75 -4.55 -3.67
CA HIS A 131 17.08 -3.72 -2.51
C HIS A 131 16.51 -2.29 -2.59
N TYR A 132 16.30 -1.76 -3.80
CA TYR A 132 15.79 -0.40 -4.03
C TYR A 132 14.28 -0.26 -3.81
N ASN A 133 13.57 -1.37 -3.60
CA ASN A 133 12.14 -1.39 -3.25
C ASN A 133 11.90 -1.52 -1.74
N VAL A 134 12.95 -1.39 -0.94
CA VAL A 134 12.93 -1.61 0.51
C VAL A 134 13.05 -0.28 1.24
N LEU A 135 12.20 -0.07 2.23
CA LEU A 135 12.16 1.11 3.07
C LEU A 135 12.33 0.72 4.54
N PRO A 136 13.08 1.50 5.35
CA PRO A 136 13.21 1.23 6.78
C PRO A 136 11.87 1.42 7.49
N ILE A 137 11.59 0.57 8.48
CA ILE A 137 10.44 0.77 9.39
C ILE A 137 10.89 1.67 10.55
N PRO A 138 10.21 2.80 10.82
CA PRO A 138 10.48 3.61 12.01
C PRO A 138 10.30 2.78 13.30
N GLU A 139 11.10 3.06 14.33
CA GLU A 139 11.04 2.29 15.58
C GLU A 139 9.62 2.23 16.19
N SER A 140 8.86 3.31 16.07
CA SER A 140 7.51 3.46 16.60
C SER A 140 6.41 2.78 15.78
N MET A 141 6.73 2.17 14.63
CA MET A 141 5.76 1.54 13.74
C MET A 141 5.88 0.01 13.84
N ASP A 142 4.77 -0.69 14.06
CA ASP A 142 4.74 -2.15 14.06
C ASP A 142 4.71 -2.73 12.62
N PHE A 143 4.89 -4.05 12.50
CA PHE A 143 4.92 -4.71 11.18
C PHE A 143 3.59 -4.69 10.46
N THR A 144 2.47 -4.79 11.19
CA THR A 144 1.12 -4.80 10.59
C THR A 144 0.82 -3.46 9.93
N THR A 145 1.14 -2.36 10.62
CA THR A 145 1.00 -1.00 10.11
C THR A 145 1.94 -0.77 8.93
N ALA A 146 3.21 -1.18 9.06
CA ALA A 146 4.21 -1.04 7.99
C ALA A 146 3.83 -1.81 6.71
N ALA A 147 3.24 -3.00 6.85
CA ALA A 147 2.81 -3.82 5.72
C ALA A 147 1.64 -3.22 4.93
N ALA A 148 0.89 -2.28 5.50
CA ALA A 148 -0.21 -1.59 4.83
C ALA A 148 0.15 -0.17 4.35
N PHE A 149 1.39 0.27 4.61
CA PHE A 149 1.82 1.65 4.40
C PHE A 149 2.42 1.91 3.02
N SER A 150 3.29 1.02 2.54
CA SER A 150 4.17 1.29 1.40
C SER A 150 3.41 1.57 0.11
N MET A 151 2.47 0.71 -0.26
CA MET A 151 1.72 0.84 -1.51
C MET A 151 0.74 2.00 -1.45
N THR A 152 0.00 2.12 -0.35
CA THR A 152 -1.08 3.11 -0.19
C THR A 152 -0.52 4.54 -0.12
N TYR A 153 0.39 4.80 0.83
CA TYR A 153 0.99 6.13 0.98
C TYR A 153 1.98 6.44 -0.13
N GLY A 154 2.72 5.45 -0.65
CA GLY A 154 3.61 5.65 -1.80
C GLY A 154 2.83 6.12 -3.03
N THR A 155 1.72 5.46 -3.35
CA THR A 155 0.83 5.82 -4.46
C THR A 155 0.25 7.22 -4.27
N SER A 156 -0.31 7.49 -3.09
CA SER A 156 -0.95 8.78 -2.81
C SER A 156 0.05 9.94 -2.72
N MET A 157 1.25 9.71 -2.19
CA MET A 157 2.33 10.71 -2.16
C MET A 157 2.80 11.05 -3.58
N HIS A 158 3.02 10.05 -4.43
CA HIS A 158 3.36 10.29 -5.84
C HIS A 158 2.28 11.10 -6.54
N ALA A 159 1.02 10.68 -6.40
CA ALA A 159 -0.12 11.33 -7.05
C ALA A 159 -0.30 12.78 -6.60
N LEU A 160 -0.33 13.05 -5.29
CA LEU A 160 -0.61 14.39 -4.78
C LEU A 160 0.59 15.33 -4.87
N LYS A 161 1.78 14.89 -4.44
CA LYS A 161 2.95 15.76 -4.34
C LYS A 161 3.69 15.90 -5.67
N GLN A 162 3.84 14.83 -6.44
CA GLN A 162 4.66 14.84 -7.65
C GLN A 162 3.84 15.05 -8.92
N ARG A 163 2.65 14.43 -9.02
CA ARG A 163 1.81 14.54 -10.22
C ARG A 163 0.90 15.75 -10.20
N ALA A 164 0.12 15.94 -9.14
CA ALA A 164 -0.75 17.11 -9.02
C ALA A 164 0.03 18.35 -8.56
N ASN A 165 1.18 18.19 -7.91
CA ASN A 165 1.88 19.29 -7.23
C ASN A 165 0.89 20.09 -6.35
N LEU A 166 0.17 19.38 -5.48
CA LEU A 166 -0.85 19.97 -4.61
C LEU A 166 -0.28 21.11 -3.76
N GLN A 167 -0.93 22.27 -3.83
CA GLN A 167 -0.53 23.47 -3.11
C GLN A 167 -1.39 23.67 -1.86
N PRO A 168 -0.84 24.30 -0.80
CA PRO A 168 -1.63 24.71 0.35
C PRO A 168 -2.82 25.59 -0.06
N GLY A 169 -3.98 25.35 0.54
CA GLY A 169 -5.22 26.09 0.28
C GLY A 169 -6.06 25.58 -0.89
N GLU A 170 -5.51 24.72 -1.75
CA GLU A 170 -6.28 24.07 -2.82
C GLU A 170 -7.33 23.11 -2.26
N THR A 171 -8.43 22.95 -2.99
CA THR A 171 -9.49 21.99 -2.69
C THR A 171 -9.18 20.65 -3.34
N LEU A 172 -8.97 19.64 -2.50
CA LEU A 172 -8.79 18.24 -2.91
C LEU A 172 -10.09 17.45 -2.69
N LEU A 173 -10.66 16.92 -3.76
CA LEU A 173 -11.74 15.92 -3.70
C LEU A 173 -11.15 14.51 -3.71
N VAL A 174 -11.43 13.71 -2.67
CA VAL A 174 -10.99 12.31 -2.58
C VAL A 174 -12.18 11.36 -2.70
N LEU A 175 -12.20 10.55 -3.76
CA LEU A 175 -13.18 9.48 -3.91
C LEU A 175 -12.72 8.21 -3.20
N GLY A 176 -13.67 7.43 -2.67
CA GLY A 176 -13.34 6.22 -1.92
C GLY A 176 -12.49 6.50 -0.68
N ALA A 177 -12.74 7.63 0.00
CA ALA A 177 -11.86 8.22 1.02
C ALA A 177 -11.63 7.36 2.29
N SER A 178 -12.34 6.25 2.43
CA SER A 178 -12.16 5.27 3.53
C SER A 178 -11.39 4.01 3.12
N GLY A 179 -11.07 3.84 1.84
CA GLY A 179 -10.20 2.76 1.37
C GLY A 179 -8.72 3.11 1.56
N GLY A 180 -7.82 2.13 1.48
CA GLY A 180 -6.40 2.32 1.81
C GLY A 180 -5.73 3.52 1.12
N VAL A 181 -5.78 3.58 -0.21
CA VAL A 181 -5.20 4.70 -0.98
C VAL A 181 -5.96 6.02 -0.78
N GLY A 182 -7.29 5.96 -0.63
CA GLY A 182 -8.13 7.14 -0.41
C GLY A 182 -7.88 7.78 0.95
N LEU A 183 -7.79 6.98 2.01
CA LEU A 183 -7.49 7.45 3.36
C LEU A 183 -6.08 8.06 3.43
N ALA A 184 -5.09 7.40 2.81
CA ALA A 184 -3.75 7.97 2.68
C ALA A 184 -3.77 9.31 1.91
N ALA A 185 -4.61 9.45 0.89
CA ALA A 185 -4.76 10.71 0.16
C ALA A 185 -5.40 11.83 1.01
N VAL A 186 -6.35 11.50 1.89
CA VAL A 186 -6.91 12.45 2.86
C VAL A 186 -5.80 12.96 3.78
N GLU A 187 -5.07 12.06 4.45
CA GLU A 187 -4.03 12.44 5.42
C GLU A 187 -2.91 13.25 4.77
N ILE A 188 -2.42 12.80 3.61
CA ILE A 188 -1.37 13.51 2.85
C ILE A 188 -1.88 14.87 2.39
N GLY A 189 -3.10 14.96 1.86
CA GLY A 189 -3.71 16.22 1.43
C GLY A 189 -3.78 17.22 2.59
N LYS A 190 -4.21 16.77 3.77
CA LYS A 190 -4.22 17.60 4.98
C LYS A 190 -2.83 18.01 5.43
N ALA A 191 -1.86 17.09 5.43
CA ALA A 191 -0.48 17.40 5.77
C ALA A 191 0.19 18.40 4.80
N LEU A 192 -0.25 18.43 3.54
CA LEU A 192 0.18 19.41 2.54
C LEU A 192 -0.58 20.75 2.61
N GLY A 193 -1.54 20.89 3.52
CA GLY A 193 -2.28 22.13 3.74
C GLY A 193 -3.47 22.34 2.80
N ALA A 194 -3.95 21.30 2.12
CA ALA A 194 -5.15 21.38 1.31
C ALA A 194 -6.43 21.39 2.17
N ARG A 195 -7.51 21.91 1.58
CA ARG A 195 -8.89 21.69 2.05
C ARG A 195 -9.39 20.39 1.42
N VAL A 196 -9.69 19.38 2.23
CA VAL A 196 -10.04 18.03 1.77
C VAL A 196 -11.53 17.79 1.88
N ILE A 197 -12.14 17.46 0.74
CA ILE A 197 -13.52 16.95 0.64
C ILE A 197 -13.42 15.43 0.45
N ALA A 198 -13.87 14.67 1.44
CA ALA A 198 -13.85 13.21 1.42
C ALA A 198 -15.22 12.65 1.01
N ALA A 199 -15.23 11.78 0.01
CA ALA A 199 -16.46 11.13 -0.47
C ALA A 199 -16.41 9.62 -0.22
N ALA A 200 -17.43 9.08 0.45
CA ALA A 200 -17.57 7.65 0.76
C ALA A 200 -19.04 7.20 0.75
N SER A 201 -19.27 5.89 0.82
CA SER A 201 -20.60 5.28 0.63
C SER A 201 -21.45 5.14 1.89
N SER A 202 -20.92 5.53 3.06
CA SER A 202 -21.66 5.41 4.33
C SER A 202 -21.10 6.36 5.38
N SER A 203 -21.91 6.67 6.39
CA SER A 203 -21.53 7.53 7.50
C SER A 203 -20.34 6.96 8.29
N GLU A 204 -20.29 5.65 8.53
CA GLU A 204 -19.17 5.01 9.25
C GLU A 204 -17.85 5.18 8.51
N LYS A 205 -17.87 5.04 7.18
CA LYS A 205 -16.70 5.26 6.32
C LYS A 205 -16.28 6.73 6.30
N LEU A 206 -17.25 7.65 6.33
CA LEU A 206 -16.98 9.08 6.39
C LEU A 206 -16.37 9.49 7.72
N GLU A 207 -16.77 8.89 8.83
CA GLU A 207 -16.14 9.15 10.13
C GLU A 207 -14.67 8.71 10.18
N VAL A 208 -14.30 7.64 9.47
CA VAL A 208 -12.88 7.27 9.29
C VAL A 208 -12.11 8.40 8.59
N ALA A 209 -12.63 8.92 7.47
CA ALA A 209 -12.03 10.05 6.76
C ALA A 209 -11.99 11.34 7.59
N ARG A 210 -13.02 11.60 8.40
CA ARG A 210 -13.07 12.73 9.33
C ARG A 210 -11.94 12.65 10.35
N ASN A 211 -11.75 11.48 10.97
CA ASN A 211 -10.70 11.25 11.95
C ASN A 211 -9.29 11.37 11.35
N ALA A 212 -9.15 11.08 10.05
CA ALA A 212 -7.93 11.32 9.27
C ALA A 212 -7.73 12.80 8.87
N GLY A 213 -8.70 13.68 9.17
CA GLY A 213 -8.58 15.12 9.03
C GLY A 213 -9.37 15.75 7.89
N ALA A 214 -10.24 15.02 7.19
CA ALA A 214 -11.09 15.60 6.15
C ALA A 214 -11.94 16.77 6.68
N ASP A 215 -12.02 17.87 5.92
CA ASP A 215 -12.74 19.09 6.31
C ASP A 215 -14.25 18.95 6.02
N GLU A 216 -14.57 18.34 4.89
CA GLU A 216 -15.95 18.17 4.39
C GLU A 216 -16.19 16.72 4.00
N LEU A 217 -17.42 16.25 4.17
CA LEU A 217 -17.78 14.85 3.94
C LEU A 217 -18.98 14.76 2.99
N ILE A 218 -18.93 13.82 2.04
CA ILE A 218 -20.01 13.55 1.09
C ILE A 218 -20.38 12.07 1.13
N ASN A 219 -21.62 11.77 1.55
CA ASN A 219 -22.19 10.44 1.37
C ASN A 219 -22.82 10.34 -0.02
N TYR A 220 -22.08 9.79 -0.97
CA TYR A 220 -22.53 9.67 -2.37
C TYR A 220 -23.61 8.60 -2.57
N SER A 221 -23.94 7.81 -1.54
CA SER A 221 -25.06 6.85 -1.58
C SER A 221 -26.39 7.49 -1.22
N GLU A 222 -26.37 8.68 -0.60
CA GLU A 222 -27.57 9.41 -0.17
C GLU A 222 -27.79 10.68 -1.00
N THR A 223 -26.72 11.25 -1.56
CA THR A 223 -26.75 12.53 -2.27
C THR A 223 -25.93 12.49 -3.55
N SER A 224 -26.23 13.41 -4.47
CA SER A 224 -25.45 13.61 -5.70
C SER A 224 -24.08 14.18 -5.36
N LEU A 225 -23.01 13.43 -5.67
CA LEU A 225 -21.63 13.87 -5.49
C LEU A 225 -21.38 15.20 -6.20
N LYS A 226 -21.88 15.32 -7.44
CA LYS A 226 -21.71 16.52 -8.26
C LYS A 226 -22.31 17.75 -7.59
N ASP A 227 -23.55 17.64 -7.12
CA ASP A 227 -24.27 18.80 -6.58
C ASP A 227 -23.67 19.22 -5.24
N GLU A 228 -23.22 18.26 -4.44
CA GLU A 228 -22.61 18.53 -3.14
C GLU A 228 -21.21 19.14 -3.27
N VAL A 229 -20.37 18.64 -4.19
CA VAL A 229 -19.08 19.30 -4.48
C VAL A 229 -19.32 20.73 -4.98
N LYS A 230 -20.29 20.96 -5.85
CA LYS A 230 -20.63 22.31 -6.32
C LYS A 230 -21.06 23.21 -5.16
N ARG A 231 -21.87 22.71 -4.23
CA ARG A 231 -22.30 23.44 -3.04
C ARG A 231 -21.12 23.82 -2.14
N LEU A 232 -20.27 22.84 -1.80
CA LEU A 232 -19.12 22.99 -0.91
C LEU A 232 -17.99 23.87 -1.48
N THR A 233 -17.92 23.97 -2.81
CA THR A 233 -16.94 24.78 -3.54
C THR A 233 -17.53 26.08 -4.08
N GLN A 234 -18.79 26.40 -3.75
CA GLN A 234 -19.50 27.60 -4.23
C GLN A 234 -19.51 27.73 -5.76
N GLY A 235 -19.50 26.59 -6.46
CA GLY A 235 -19.46 26.52 -7.92
C GLY A 235 -18.07 26.53 -8.55
N ASN A 236 -17.01 26.78 -7.78
CA ASN A 236 -15.65 26.83 -8.32
C ASN A 236 -15.13 25.45 -8.74
N GLY A 237 -15.57 24.39 -8.05
CA GLY A 237 -15.09 23.04 -8.25
C GLY A 237 -13.86 22.68 -7.42
N ALA A 238 -13.37 21.45 -7.57
CA ALA A 238 -12.16 20.96 -6.91
C ALA A 238 -10.92 21.22 -7.78
N ASP A 239 -9.85 21.74 -7.17
CA ASP A 239 -8.56 22.00 -7.83
C ASP A 239 -7.83 20.68 -8.15
N VAL A 240 -7.99 19.67 -7.30
CA VAL A 240 -7.47 18.32 -7.51
C VAL A 240 -8.57 17.29 -7.22
N ILE A 241 -8.71 16.31 -8.11
CA ILE A 241 -9.58 15.14 -7.91
C ILE A 241 -8.69 13.90 -7.81
N TYR A 242 -8.81 13.17 -6.71
CA TYR A 242 -8.14 11.88 -6.48
C TYR A 242 -9.17 10.75 -6.64
N ASP A 243 -9.00 9.92 -7.68
CA ASP A 243 -9.98 8.89 -8.04
C ASP A 243 -9.35 7.48 -8.15
N PRO A 244 -9.52 6.64 -7.11
CA PRO A 244 -9.23 5.20 -7.16
C PRO A 244 -10.45 4.35 -7.57
N VAL A 245 -11.60 4.96 -7.84
CA VAL A 245 -12.90 4.28 -7.99
C VAL A 245 -13.32 4.16 -9.45
N GLY A 246 -13.22 5.21 -10.25
CA GLY A 246 -13.72 5.25 -11.62
C GLY A 246 -15.26 5.26 -11.68
N GLY A 247 -15.80 4.69 -12.75
CA GLY A 247 -17.25 4.49 -12.91
C GLY A 247 -18.08 5.77 -12.80
N ASP A 248 -19.29 5.65 -12.25
CA ASP A 248 -20.27 6.76 -12.23
C ASP A 248 -19.82 7.92 -11.33
N LEU A 249 -18.98 7.63 -10.33
CA LEU A 249 -18.42 8.66 -9.45
C LEU A 249 -17.38 9.50 -10.19
N PHE A 250 -16.58 8.91 -11.08
CA PHE A 250 -15.70 9.66 -11.98
C PHE A 250 -16.51 10.63 -12.84
N ASP A 251 -17.59 10.16 -13.47
CA ASP A 251 -18.40 10.97 -14.39
C ASP A 251 -19.04 12.18 -13.69
N GLN A 252 -19.38 12.03 -12.41
CA GLN A 252 -19.86 13.11 -11.56
C GLN A 252 -18.73 14.05 -11.12
N ALA A 253 -17.62 13.51 -10.64
CA ALA A 253 -16.49 14.28 -10.13
C ALA A 253 -15.83 15.15 -11.21
N ILE A 254 -15.60 14.62 -12.40
CA ILE A 254 -14.92 15.39 -13.46
C ILE A 254 -15.73 16.61 -13.92
N ARG A 255 -17.06 16.59 -13.75
CA ARG A 255 -17.93 17.74 -14.05
C ARG A 255 -17.87 18.83 -12.99
N THR A 256 -17.24 18.56 -11.85
CA THR A 256 -17.01 19.51 -10.76
C THR A 256 -15.55 19.87 -10.60
N ILE A 257 -14.69 19.57 -11.59
CA ILE A 257 -13.31 20.04 -11.58
C ILE A 257 -13.24 21.56 -11.79
N ALA A 258 -12.33 22.20 -11.06
CA ALA A 258 -12.03 23.61 -11.20
C ALA A 258 -11.28 23.91 -12.50
N TRP A 259 -11.18 25.19 -12.83
CA TRP A 259 -10.29 25.65 -13.90
C TRP A 259 -8.83 25.33 -13.53
N ASN A 260 -8.01 24.90 -14.48
CA ASN A 260 -6.65 24.37 -14.26
C ASN A 260 -6.59 23.19 -13.27
N GLY A 261 -7.73 22.50 -13.06
CA GLY A 261 -7.76 21.39 -12.13
C GLY A 261 -6.93 20.21 -12.62
N ARG A 262 -6.53 19.33 -11.69
CA ARG A 262 -5.77 18.11 -11.98
C ARG A 262 -6.55 16.88 -11.59
N LEU A 263 -6.71 15.96 -12.53
CA LEU A 263 -7.38 14.69 -12.32
C LEU A 263 -6.35 13.58 -12.11
N LEU A 264 -6.35 12.97 -10.94
CA LEU A 264 -5.49 11.86 -10.58
C LEU A 264 -6.28 10.55 -10.67
N VAL A 265 -6.17 9.89 -11.82
CA VAL A 265 -6.74 8.54 -12.03
C VAL A 265 -5.77 7.52 -11.43
N VAL A 266 -6.19 6.89 -10.33
CA VAL A 266 -5.37 5.95 -9.56
C VAL A 266 -5.80 4.50 -9.82
N GLY A 267 -7.09 4.27 -10.01
CA GLY A 267 -7.64 2.94 -10.21
C GLY A 267 -9.12 2.95 -10.55
N PHE A 268 -9.66 1.76 -10.80
CA PHE A 268 -11.04 1.55 -11.23
C PHE A 268 -11.73 0.53 -10.32
N ALA A 269 -11.74 0.78 -9.01
CA ALA A 269 -12.30 -0.16 -8.02
C ALA A 269 -13.78 -0.49 -8.25
N SER A 270 -14.53 0.36 -8.97
CA SER A 270 -15.91 0.09 -9.41
C SER A 270 -16.01 -0.99 -10.49
N GLY A 271 -14.89 -1.38 -11.12
CA GLY A 271 -14.84 -2.31 -12.24
C GLY A 271 -15.15 -1.68 -13.61
N ARG A 272 -15.57 -0.40 -13.66
CA ARG A 272 -15.80 0.32 -14.92
C ARG A 272 -14.71 1.35 -15.16
N ILE A 273 -13.99 1.17 -16.27
CA ILE A 273 -13.10 2.19 -16.81
C ILE A 273 -13.97 3.32 -17.41
N PRO A 274 -13.84 4.57 -16.96
CA PRO A 274 -14.64 5.67 -17.46
C PRO A 274 -14.17 6.18 -18.82
N GLU A 275 -15.08 6.77 -19.58
CA GLU A 275 -14.79 7.51 -20.81
C GLU A 275 -14.84 9.01 -20.50
N LEU A 276 -13.75 9.73 -20.80
CA LEU A 276 -13.68 11.18 -20.59
C LEU A 276 -14.09 11.93 -21.87
N PRO A 277 -15.19 12.72 -21.86
CA PRO A 277 -15.47 13.64 -22.95
C PRO A 277 -14.37 14.70 -23.04
N ILE A 278 -13.52 14.62 -24.05
CA ILE A 278 -12.29 15.42 -24.13
C ILE A 278 -12.55 16.93 -24.27
N ASN A 279 -13.76 17.33 -24.64
CA ASN A 279 -14.19 18.71 -24.61
C ASN A 279 -14.16 19.31 -23.19
N LEU A 280 -14.25 18.49 -22.13
CA LEU A 280 -14.08 18.97 -20.75
C LEU A 280 -12.65 19.43 -20.46
N ALA A 281 -11.64 18.72 -20.98
CA ALA A 281 -10.24 19.13 -20.85
C ALA A 281 -10.01 20.50 -21.48
N LEU A 282 -10.59 20.73 -22.66
CA LEU A 282 -10.56 22.04 -23.33
C LEU A 282 -11.26 23.13 -22.51
N LEU A 283 -12.46 22.85 -21.98
CA LEU A 283 -13.28 23.86 -21.28
C LEU A 283 -12.78 24.22 -19.88
N LYS A 284 -11.89 23.41 -19.30
CA LYS A 284 -11.39 23.59 -17.94
C LYS A 284 -9.88 23.85 -17.87
N GLU A 285 -9.18 23.82 -19.00
CA GLU A 285 -7.71 23.82 -19.04
C GLU A 285 -7.13 22.73 -18.11
N THR A 286 -7.79 21.57 -18.07
CA THR A 286 -7.48 20.44 -17.19
C THR A 286 -6.91 19.31 -18.02
N LEU A 287 -5.73 18.81 -17.67
CA LEU A 287 -5.18 17.48 -17.96
C LEU A 287 -3.90 17.25 -17.16
#